data_AF-A0A5E7HIX6-F1
#
_entry.id   AF-A0A5E7HIX6-F1
#
_cell.length_a   1.000
_cell.length_b   1.000
_cell.length_c   1.000
_cell.angle_alpha   90.00
_cell.angle_beta   90.00
_cell.angle_gamma   90.00
#
_symmetry.space_group_name_H-M   'P 1'
#
loop_
_entity.id
_entity.type
_entity.pdbx_description
1 polymer ?
#
loop_
_entity_poly.entity_id
_entity_poly.type
_entity_poly.pdbx_seq_one_letter_code
_entity_poly.pdbx_strand_id
1 'polypeptide(L)' 'MDETQRVKGRAYQSARDPERVLIEERAKALSAAGYPLPEDDSAMYAEQRLRDAREVARKSQPSLVSEATPIPIP' A
#
# COMPACT_ATOMS: atom_id res chain seq x y z
N MET A 1 7.23 -29.51 -7.96
CA MET A 1 6.25 -28.45 -8.25
C MET A 1 5.08 -29.12 -8.90
N ASP A 2 3.90 -29.07 -8.28
CA ASP A 2 2.70 -29.70 -8.83
C ASP A 2 2.28 -28.95 -10.09
N GLU A 3 2.37 -29.59 -11.25
CA GLU A 3 2.23 -28.95 -12.57
C GLU A 3 0.77 -28.63 -12.91
N THR A 4 -0.16 -29.04 -12.04
CA THR A 4 -1.61 -29.01 -12.24
C THR A 4 -2.25 -27.61 -12.06
N GLN A 5 -1.53 -26.63 -11.50
CA GLN A 5 -2.06 -25.27 -11.25
C GLN A 5 -1.58 -24.18 -12.22
N ARG A 6 -1.02 -24.53 -13.39
CA ARG A 6 -0.56 -23.52 -14.35
C ARG A 6 -1.69 -23.10 -15.30
N VAL A 7 -1.94 -21.79 -15.36
CA VAL A 7 -2.92 -21.18 -16.28
C VAL A 7 -2.34 -21.18 -17.70
N LYS A 8 -3.13 -21.65 -18.67
CA LYS A 8 -2.75 -21.70 -20.08
C LYS A 8 -2.43 -20.30 -20.61
N GLY A 9 -1.29 -20.14 -21.28
CA GLY A 9 -0.85 -18.86 -21.87
C GLY A 9 -0.08 -17.94 -20.93
N ARG A 10 0.11 -18.29 -19.65
CA ARG A 10 1.03 -17.59 -18.75
C ARG A 10 2.41 -18.25 -18.75
N ALA A 11 3.45 -17.45 -18.94
CA ALA A 11 4.81 -17.86 -18.65
C ALA A 11 5.02 -17.82 -17.13
N TYR A 12 5.32 -18.98 -16.54
CA TYR A 12 5.68 -19.11 -15.13
C TYR A 12 7.19 -19.27 -15.02
N GLN A 13 7.78 -18.60 -14.02
CA GLN A 13 9.20 -18.79 -13.73
C GLN A 13 9.41 -20.23 -13.23
N SER A 14 10.32 -20.95 -13.89
CA SER A 14 10.51 -22.40 -13.73
C SER A 14 11.10 -22.79 -12.38
N ALA A 15 11.96 -21.95 -11.82
CA ALA A 15 12.49 -22.10 -10.47
C ALA A 15 12.88 -20.72 -9.93
N ARG A 16 12.89 -20.61 -8.60
CA ARG A 16 13.59 -19.51 -7.94
C ARG A 16 15.08 -19.74 -8.15
N ASP A 17 15.81 -18.69 -8.47
CA ASP A 17 17.27 -18.74 -8.57
C ASP A 17 17.85 -19.26 -7.24
N PRO A 18 18.58 -20.39 -7.23
CA PRO A 18 19.11 -20.98 -6.01
C PRO A 18 20.20 -20.09 -5.35
N GLU A 19 20.81 -19.17 -6.10
CA GLU A 19 21.79 -18.21 -5.58
C GLU A 19 21.12 -16.93 -5.08
N ARG A 20 19.81 -16.73 -5.36
CA ARG A 20 19.06 -15.64 -4.73
C ARG A 20 18.87 -15.96 -3.26
N VAL A 21 19.68 -15.28 -2.46
CA VAL A 21 19.57 -15.13 -1.00
C VAL A 21 18.10 -15.14 -0.58
N LEU A 22 17.76 -16.00 0.38
CA LEU A 22 16.40 -16.09 0.90
C LEU A 22 15.91 -14.70 1.30
N ILE A 23 14.62 -14.40 1.10
CA ILE A 23 14.07 -13.05 1.38
C ILE A 23 14.45 -12.59 2.78
N GLU A 24 14.45 -13.50 3.75
CA GLU A 24 14.81 -13.27 5.14
C GLU A 24 16.30 -12.91 5.32
N GLU A 25 17.20 -13.61 4.65
CA GLU A 25 18.64 -13.32 4.69
C GLU A 25 18.96 -11.99 4.02
N ARG A 26 18.29 -11.67 2.92
CA ARG A 26 18.41 -10.37 2.25
C ARG A 26 17.90 -9.24 3.14
N ALA A 27 16.78 -9.44 3.83
CA ALA A 27 16.24 -8.49 4.78
C ALA A 27 17.20 -8.24 5.96
N LYS A 28 17.81 -9.32 6.49
CA LYS A 28 18.82 -9.24 7.54
C LYS A 28 20.07 -8.48 7.09
N ALA A 29 20.57 -8.74 5.88
CA ALA A 29 21.71 -8.03 5.31
C ALA A 29 21.44 -6.54 5.12
N LEU A 30 20.25 -6.18 4.65
CA LEU A 30 19.82 -4.78 4.51
C LEU A 30 19.73 -4.10 5.88
N SER A 31 19.18 -4.77 6.89
CA SER A 31 19.14 -4.24 8.26
C SER A 31 20.51 -4.05 8.88
N ALA A 32 21.42 -5.01 8.69
CA ALA A 32 22.81 -4.85 9.12
C ALA A 32 23.52 -3.68 8.41
N ALA A 33 23.13 -3.37 7.17
CA ALA A 33 23.58 -2.19 6.42
C ALA A 33 22.89 -0.87 6.84
N GLY A 34 22.05 -0.89 7.88
CA GLY A 34 21.37 0.29 8.41
C GLY A 34 20.07 0.66 7.67
N TYR A 35 19.59 -0.16 6.74
CA TYR A 35 18.25 0.01 6.21
C TYR A 35 17.23 -0.41 7.28
N PRO A 36 16.16 0.36 7.51
CA PRO A 36 15.16 0.00 8.50
C PRO A 36 14.57 -1.37 8.19
N LEU A 37 14.58 -2.27 9.17
CA LEU A 37 13.83 -3.51 9.12
C LEU A 37 12.31 -3.13 9.16
N PRO A 38 11.40 -3.88 8.53
CA PRO A 38 9.97 -3.52 8.45
C PRO A 38 9.21 -3.67 9.77
N GLU A 39 9.84 -3.40 10.91
CA GLU A 39 9.14 -3.27 12.19
C GLU A 39 8.05 -2.19 12.09
N ASP A 40 8.28 -1.17 11.25
CA ASP A 40 7.21 -0.41 10.62
C ASP A 40 6.75 -1.16 9.36
N ASP A 41 5.70 -1.97 9.50
CA ASP A 41 4.96 -2.49 8.35
C ASP A 41 4.59 -1.30 7.46
N SER A 42 5.28 -1.17 6.34
CA SER A 42 5.12 -0.06 5.40
C SER A 42 3.67 0.13 4.95
N ALA A 43 2.87 -0.95 4.95
CA ALA A 43 1.44 -0.88 4.68
C ALA A 43 0.70 -0.20 5.83
N MET A 44 0.99 -0.59 7.08
CA MET A 44 0.40 0.01 8.29
C MET A 44 0.77 1.49 8.45
N TYR A 45 2.03 1.85 8.16
CA TYR A 45 2.46 3.25 8.18
C TYR A 45 1.74 4.10 7.12
N ALA A 46 1.58 3.56 5.90
CA ALA A 46 0.84 4.22 4.84
C ALA A 46 -0.65 4.40 5.18
N GLU A 47 -1.27 3.40 5.83
CA GLU A 47 -2.64 3.52 6.31
C GLU A 47 -2.81 4.58 7.39
N GLN A 48 -1.88 4.64 8.36
CA GLN A 48 -1.92 5.65 9.42
C GLN A 48 -1.83 7.06 8.82
N ARG A 49 -0.89 7.28 7.88
CA ARG A 49 -0.74 8.54 7.15
C ARG A 49 -2.02 8.95 6.40
N LEU A 50 -2.72 8.00 5.81
CA LEU A 50 -3.99 8.26 5.11
C LEU A 50 -5.11 8.63 6.10
N ARG A 51 -5.19 7.95 7.25
CA ARG A 51 -6.16 8.27 8.31
C ARG A 51 -5.94 9.67 8.87
N ASP A 52 -4.71 10.03 9.20
CA ASP A 52 -4.37 11.35 9.75
C ASP A 52 -4.71 12.47 8.75
N ALA A 53 -4.39 12.28 7.47
CA ALA A 53 -4.71 13.26 6.42
C ALA A 53 -6.22 13.48 6.26
N ARG A 54 -7.02 12.39 6.35
CA ARG A 54 -8.49 12.47 6.30
C ARG A 54 -9.07 13.19 7.51
N GLU A 55 -8.52 12.97 8.69
CA GLU A 55 -8.96 13.69 9.89
C GLU A 55 -8.69 15.19 9.81
N VAL A 56 -7.49 15.58 9.36
CA VAL A 56 -7.13 16.99 9.16
C VAL A 56 -8.06 17.62 8.12
N ALA A 57 -8.32 16.94 7.00
CA ALA A 57 -9.24 17.43 5.99
C ALA A 57 -10.67 17.62 6.52
N ARG A 58 -11.17 16.69 7.36
CA ARG A 58 -12.50 16.79 7.99
C ARG A 58 -12.59 17.92 9.02
N LYS A 59 -11.54 18.11 9.83
CA LYS A 59 -11.45 19.19 10.82
C LYS A 59 -11.33 20.57 10.16
N SER A 60 -10.76 20.63 8.95
CA SER A 60 -10.57 21.85 8.18
C SER A 60 -11.75 22.22 7.27
N GLN A 61 -12.89 21.53 7.37
CA GLN A 61 -14.11 21.92 6.66
C GLN A 61 -14.85 23.00 7.48
N PRO A 62 -14.80 24.29 7.11
CA PRO A 62 -15.87 25.20 7.49
C PRO A 62 -17.14 24.68 6.80
N SER A 63 -18.22 24.52 7.56
CA SER A 63 -19.52 24.12 7.03
C SER A 63 -19.95 25.08 5.91
N LEU A 64 -19.72 24.71 4.66
CA LEU A 64 -20.38 25.35 3.53
C LEU A 64 -21.79 24.79 3.47
N VAL A 65 -22.65 25.30 4.36
CA VAL A 65 -24.09 25.22 4.18
C VAL A 65 -24.39 26.21 3.05
N SER A 66 -24.28 25.76 1.81
CA SER A 66 -24.81 26.51 0.68
C SER A 66 -26.33 26.42 0.78
N GLU A 67 -26.93 27.39 1.46
CA GLU A 67 -28.36 27.64 1.42
C GLU A 67 -28.75 27.86 -0.04
N ALA A 68 -29.45 26.90 -0.62
CA ALA A 68 -29.94 26.98 -1.99
C ALA A 68 -31.09 27.99 -2.02
N THR A 69 -30.81 29.23 -2.42
CA THR A 69 -31.85 30.22 -2.69
C THR A 69 -32.68 29.75 -3.90
N PRO A 70 -34.02 29.62 -3.79
CA PRO A 70 -34.84 29.21 -4.92
C PRO A 70 -34.85 30.32 -5.97
N ILE A 71 -34.47 29.98 -7.20
CA ILE A 71 -34.57 30.91 -8.35
C ILE A 71 -36.03 30.88 -8.84
N PRO A 72 -36.77 32.01 -8.82
CA PRO A 72 -38.10 32.05 -9.40
C PRO A 72 -38.00 31.99 -10.92
N ILE A 73 -38.71 31.04 -11.53
CA ILE A 73 -38.85 30.91 -12.98
C ILE A 73 -40.03 31.78 -13.42
N PRO A 74 -39.89 32.62 -14.47
CA PRO A 74 -40.96 33.47 -14.99
C PRO A 74 -42.09 32.69 -15.70
#